data_AF-A0A520QV86-F1
#
_entry.id   AF-A0A520QV86-F1
#
_cell.length_a   1.000
_cell.length_b   1.000
_cell.length_c   1.000
_cell.angle_alpha   90.00
_cell.angle_beta   90.00
_cell.angle_gamma   90.00
#
_symmetry.space_group_name_H-M   'P 1'
#
loop_
_entity.id
_entity.type
_entity.pdbx_description
1 polymer ?
#
loop_
_entity_poly.entity_id
_entity_poly.type
_entity_poly.pdbx_seq_one_letter_code
_entity_poly.pdbx_strand_id
1 'polypeptide(L)'
;FNNKSFKFESIIKDAYLNRISLSSSGFYSTPKINFNRKTFSGRPFLYFCYGAAVTEVMIDVLTGENIVERVDIIHDSGKAINPALELGQIEGGFVQGQGWLTMEEVNWNSKGKIMTVSPSTYKIPAVSDMPKKFNVEIFKQGINKEKVVNKAKTTGEPPLMLAMSVFFAIKDAISSVGNYKKIPVLDAPATPEKILMSLNELNNRNNPNKN
;
A
#
# COMPACT_ATOMS: atom_id res chain seq x y z
N PHE A 1 -24.76 -29.17 27.61
CA PHE A 1 -25.18 -30.52 27.19
C PHE A 1 -26.48 -30.87 27.90
N ASN A 2 -27.53 -31.28 27.18
CA ASN A 2 -28.88 -31.51 27.73
C ASN A 2 -29.36 -30.39 28.67
N ASN A 3 -29.57 -29.17 28.15
CA ASN A 3 -30.02 -27.98 28.89
C ASN A 3 -29.18 -27.52 30.10
N LYS A 4 -28.02 -28.15 30.36
CA LYS A 4 -27.08 -27.69 31.41
C LYS A 4 -26.03 -26.74 30.83
N SER A 5 -25.88 -25.59 31.49
CA SER A 5 -24.82 -24.60 31.28
C SER A 5 -23.82 -24.64 32.42
N PHE A 6 -22.54 -24.54 32.11
CA PHE A 6 -21.46 -24.46 33.10
C PHE A 6 -20.61 -23.22 32.83
N LYS A 7 -20.03 -22.63 33.88
CA LYS A 7 -19.03 -21.58 33.71
C LYS A 7 -17.74 -22.21 33.18
N PHE A 8 -17.09 -21.54 32.23
CA PHE A 8 -15.81 -21.99 31.68
C PHE A 8 -14.76 -22.22 32.79
N GLU A 9 -14.69 -21.29 33.76
CA GLU A 9 -13.82 -21.41 34.92
C GLU A 9 -14.05 -22.70 35.73
N SER A 10 -15.30 -23.10 35.93
CA SER A 10 -15.64 -24.33 36.64
C SER A 10 -15.14 -25.55 35.88
N ILE A 11 -15.32 -25.60 34.56
CA ILE A 11 -14.83 -26.71 33.72
C ILE A 11 -13.30 -26.78 33.76
N ILE A 12 -12.61 -25.64 33.71
CA ILE A 12 -11.15 -25.61 33.77
C ILE A 12 -10.63 -26.08 35.13
N LYS A 13 -11.27 -25.66 36.23
CA LYS A 13 -10.94 -26.15 37.58
C LYS A 13 -11.15 -27.66 37.70
N ASP A 14 -12.28 -28.16 37.20
CA ASP A 14 -12.57 -29.59 37.20
C ASP A 14 -11.54 -30.36 36.35
N ALA A 15 -11.22 -29.88 35.14
CA ALA A 15 -10.20 -30.50 34.28
C ALA A 15 -8.82 -30.55 34.96
N TYR A 16 -8.43 -29.47 35.64
CA TYR A 16 -7.19 -29.39 36.41
C TYR A 16 -7.16 -30.40 37.57
N LEU A 17 -8.20 -30.45 38.40
CA LEU A 17 -8.32 -31.41 39.50
C LEU A 17 -8.33 -32.87 39.01
N ASN A 18 -8.86 -33.10 37.81
CA ASN A 18 -8.83 -34.39 37.13
C ASN A 18 -7.52 -34.65 36.36
N ARG A 19 -6.48 -33.82 36.54
CA ARG A 19 -5.15 -33.97 35.92
C ARG A 19 -5.20 -34.05 34.39
N ILE A 20 -6.19 -33.41 33.76
CA ILE A 20 -6.25 -33.25 32.31
C ILE A 20 -5.26 -32.14 31.93
N SER A 21 -4.36 -32.41 30.97
CA SER A 21 -3.43 -31.39 30.49
C SER A 21 -4.18 -30.20 29.88
N LEU A 22 -3.84 -29.00 30.34
CA LEU A 22 -4.34 -27.72 29.82
C LEU A 22 -3.31 -27.00 28.95
N SER A 23 -2.25 -27.70 28.55
CA SER A 23 -1.23 -27.23 27.61
C SER A 23 -1.33 -27.99 26.30
N SER A 24 -1.18 -27.27 25.18
CA SER A 24 -1.23 -27.82 23.83
C SER A 24 -0.33 -27.02 22.89
N SER A 25 0.13 -27.66 21.82
CA SER A 25 0.88 -27.03 20.73
C SER A 25 0.02 -26.93 19.47
N GLY A 26 0.28 -25.91 18.65
CA GLY A 26 -0.38 -25.70 17.36
C GLY A 26 0.65 -25.58 16.23
N PHE A 27 0.34 -26.16 15.06
CA PHE A 27 1.19 -26.10 13.87
C PHE A 27 0.34 -25.93 12.61
N TYR A 28 0.82 -25.13 11.67
CA TYR A 28 0.21 -24.95 10.35
C TYR A 28 1.30 -24.76 9.30
N SER A 29 1.16 -25.44 8.16
CA SER A 29 1.99 -25.25 6.98
C SER A 29 1.10 -24.98 5.78
N THR A 30 1.39 -23.92 5.03
CA THR A 30 0.55 -23.48 3.92
C THR A 30 0.55 -24.51 2.79
N PRO A 31 -0.60 -25.13 2.48
CA PRO A 31 -0.67 -26.15 1.43
C PRO A 31 -0.64 -25.52 0.03
N LYS A 32 -0.52 -26.35 -1.01
CA LYS A 32 -0.60 -25.98 -2.44
C LYS A 32 0.53 -25.09 -2.98
N ILE A 33 1.53 -24.75 -2.17
CA ILE A 33 2.71 -24.03 -2.62
C ILE A 33 3.69 -25.02 -3.26
N ASN A 34 3.97 -24.84 -4.55
CA ASN A 34 4.97 -25.62 -5.28
C ASN A 34 5.46 -24.80 -6.47
N PHE A 35 6.68 -24.27 -6.41
CA PHE A 35 7.25 -23.41 -7.45
C PHE A 35 8.67 -23.86 -7.80
N ASN A 36 8.91 -24.17 -9.07
CA ASN A 36 10.22 -24.48 -9.58
C ASN A 36 10.87 -23.21 -10.14
N ARG A 37 11.88 -22.70 -9.42
CA ARG A 37 12.61 -21.48 -9.81
C ARG A 37 13.43 -21.64 -11.10
N LYS A 38 13.92 -22.85 -11.43
CA LYS A 38 14.76 -23.07 -12.63
C LYS A 38 13.93 -23.00 -13.91
N THR A 39 12.70 -23.49 -13.87
CA THR A 39 11.77 -23.51 -15.01
C THR A 39 10.72 -22.40 -14.95
N PHE A 40 10.72 -21.61 -13.87
CA PHE A 40 9.76 -20.53 -13.60
C PHE A 40 8.29 -20.99 -13.67
N SER A 41 8.01 -22.19 -13.18
CA SER A 41 6.70 -22.84 -13.32
C SER A 41 6.17 -23.33 -11.97
N GLY A 42 4.85 -23.23 -11.78
CA GLY A 42 4.15 -23.74 -10.59
C GLY A 42 3.30 -22.67 -9.91
N ARG A 43 3.03 -22.87 -8.62
CA ARG A 43 2.21 -22.02 -7.77
C ARG A 43 3.00 -21.49 -6.57
N PRO A 44 3.55 -20.26 -6.66
CA PRO A 44 4.30 -19.65 -5.56
C PRO A 44 3.39 -19.06 -4.46
N PHE A 45 2.13 -18.71 -4.78
CA PHE A 45 1.22 -18.04 -3.85
C PHE A 45 -0.07 -18.85 -3.62
N LEU A 46 -0.57 -18.83 -2.38
CA LEU A 46 -1.82 -19.49 -2.03
C LEU A 46 -3.02 -18.72 -2.60
N TYR A 47 -3.05 -17.40 -2.50
CA TYR A 47 -4.10 -16.56 -3.06
C TYR A 47 -3.52 -15.18 -3.37
N PHE A 48 -4.31 -14.35 -4.06
CA PHE A 48 -3.97 -12.95 -4.34
C PHE A 48 -4.93 -12.01 -3.61
N CYS A 49 -4.38 -10.89 -3.16
CA CYS A 49 -5.13 -9.75 -2.67
C CYS A 49 -5.36 -8.79 -3.83
N TYR A 50 -6.48 -8.10 -3.81
CA TYR A 50 -6.87 -7.16 -4.84
C TYR A 50 -7.29 -5.85 -4.20
N GLY A 51 -7.17 -4.78 -4.96
CA GLY A 51 -7.66 -3.47 -4.56
C GLY A 51 -7.52 -2.50 -5.71
N ALA A 52 -8.19 -1.37 -5.58
CA ALA A 52 -8.07 -0.25 -6.50
C ALA A 52 -8.07 1.05 -5.70
N ALA A 53 -7.33 2.02 -6.21
CA ALA A 53 -7.30 3.37 -5.68
C ALA A 53 -7.45 4.37 -6.82
N VAL A 54 -8.20 5.44 -6.55
CA VAL A 54 -8.30 6.63 -7.40
C VAL A 54 -7.74 7.78 -6.60
N THR A 55 -6.88 8.58 -7.22
CA THR A 55 -6.23 9.71 -6.57
C THR A 55 -6.38 10.96 -7.42
N GLU A 56 -6.70 12.06 -6.77
CA GLU A 56 -6.71 13.41 -7.33
C GLU A 56 -5.58 14.21 -6.67
N VAL A 57 -4.79 14.90 -7.49
CA VAL A 57 -3.68 15.75 -7.03
C VAL A 57 -3.77 17.12 -7.66
N MET A 58 -3.12 18.09 -7.01
CA MET A 58 -2.86 19.41 -7.57
C MET A 58 -1.35 19.63 -7.58
N ILE A 59 -0.83 20.15 -8.70
CA ILE A 59 0.58 20.51 -8.85
C ILE A 59 0.70 22.01 -9.08
N ASP A 60 1.68 22.65 -8.45
CA ASP A 60 2.11 24.00 -8.78
C ASP A 60 3.09 23.92 -9.96
N VAL A 61 2.70 24.47 -11.10
CA VAL A 61 3.48 24.42 -12.34
C VAL A 61 4.75 25.28 -12.31
N LEU A 62 4.88 26.18 -11.34
CA LEU A 62 6.04 27.06 -11.20
C LEU A 62 7.13 26.47 -10.30
N THR A 63 6.74 25.68 -9.29
CA THR A 63 7.65 25.13 -8.27
C THR A 63 7.78 23.61 -8.33
N GLY A 64 6.79 22.92 -8.92
CA GLY A 64 6.67 21.46 -8.90
C GLY A 64 6.10 20.91 -7.59
N GLU A 65 5.82 21.75 -6.59
CA GLU A 65 5.16 21.33 -5.36
C GLU A 65 3.80 20.69 -5.68
N ASN A 66 3.39 19.70 -4.89
CA ASN A 66 2.13 19.00 -5.11
C ASN A 66 1.43 18.66 -3.80
N ILE A 67 0.12 18.51 -3.88
CA ILE A 67 -0.74 18.09 -2.78
C ILE A 67 -1.71 17.02 -3.26
N VAL A 68 -2.05 16.09 -2.37
CA VAL A 68 -3.06 15.05 -2.62
C VAL A 68 -4.41 15.55 -2.12
N GLU A 69 -5.32 15.88 -3.05
CA GLU A 69 -6.63 16.45 -2.73
C GLU A 69 -7.59 15.37 -2.23
N ARG A 70 -7.60 14.22 -2.90
CA ARG A 70 -8.54 13.14 -2.60
C ARG A 70 -7.98 11.78 -2.97
N VAL A 71 -8.29 10.79 -2.14
CA VAL A 71 -8.03 9.37 -2.38
C VAL A 71 -9.28 8.57 -2.05
N ASP A 72 -9.69 7.70 -2.97
CA ASP A 72 -10.75 6.71 -2.77
C ASP A 72 -10.17 5.31 -2.99
N ILE A 73 -10.28 4.45 -1.98
CA ILE A 73 -9.75 3.07 -1.99
C ILE A 73 -10.88 2.08 -1.77
N ILE A 74 -10.86 1.01 -2.57
CA ILE A 74 -11.54 -0.24 -2.25
C ILE A 74 -10.51 -1.38 -2.20
N HIS A 75 -10.47 -2.13 -1.09
CA HIS A 75 -9.49 -3.20 -0.88
C HIS A 75 -10.16 -4.53 -0.48
N ASP A 76 -9.73 -5.63 -1.10
CA ASP A 76 -10.22 -6.99 -0.81
C ASP A 76 -9.37 -7.67 0.28
N SER A 77 -9.77 -7.46 1.53
CA SER A 77 -9.26 -8.17 2.71
C SER A 77 -9.98 -9.51 2.97
N GLY A 78 -10.74 -10.03 1.98
CA GLY A 78 -11.64 -11.17 2.18
C GLY A 78 -12.65 -10.90 3.29
N LYS A 79 -12.96 -11.92 4.09
CA LYS A 79 -13.75 -11.73 5.31
C LYS A 79 -12.80 -11.35 6.45
N ALA A 80 -12.60 -10.03 6.61
CA ALA A 80 -11.73 -9.43 7.60
C ALA A 80 -11.93 -10.02 9.01
N ILE A 81 -10.83 -10.29 9.71
CA ILE A 81 -10.87 -10.77 11.12
C ILE A 81 -11.22 -9.61 12.05
N ASN A 82 -10.58 -8.46 11.85
CA ASN A 82 -10.87 -7.23 12.55
C ASN A 82 -10.89 -6.06 11.54
N PRO A 83 -12.08 -5.66 11.05
CA PRO A 83 -12.20 -4.60 10.04
C PRO A 83 -11.50 -3.29 10.41
N ALA A 84 -11.48 -2.90 11.68
CA ALA A 84 -10.84 -1.65 12.10
C ALA A 84 -9.30 -1.70 11.94
N LEU A 85 -8.68 -2.85 12.23
CA LEU A 85 -7.24 -3.04 12.01
C LEU A 85 -6.91 -3.14 10.52
N GLU A 86 -7.76 -3.80 9.73
CA GLU A 86 -7.56 -3.86 8.28
C GLU A 86 -7.63 -2.47 7.64
N LEU A 87 -8.59 -1.62 8.06
CA LEU A 87 -8.68 -0.23 7.59
C LEU A 87 -7.40 0.55 7.89
N GLY A 88 -6.88 0.46 9.12
CA GLY A 88 -5.64 1.13 9.49
C GLY A 88 -4.41 0.62 8.70
N GLN A 89 -4.38 -0.67 8.34
CA GLN A 89 -3.33 -1.21 7.47
C GLN A 89 -3.45 -0.67 6.04
N ILE A 90 -4.67 -0.53 5.51
CA ILE A 90 -4.89 0.02 4.18
C ILE A 90 -4.45 1.49 4.13
N GLU A 91 -4.87 2.29 5.11
CA GLU A 91 -4.51 3.70 5.24
C GLU A 91 -2.99 3.87 5.39
N GLY A 92 -2.39 3.16 6.34
CA GLY A 92 -0.95 3.24 6.61
C GLY A 92 -0.09 2.74 5.44
N GLY A 93 -0.46 1.62 4.83
CA GLY A 93 0.22 1.09 3.66
C GLY A 93 0.14 2.03 2.46
N PHE A 94 -1.02 2.61 2.20
CA PHE A 94 -1.18 3.62 1.15
C PHE A 94 -0.31 4.85 1.39
N VAL A 95 -0.32 5.43 2.59
CA VAL A 95 0.47 6.63 2.91
C VAL A 95 1.97 6.32 2.83
N GLN A 96 2.40 5.13 3.24
CA GLN A 96 3.79 4.70 3.07
C GLN A 96 4.17 4.60 1.58
N GLY A 97 3.31 4.02 0.74
CA GLY A 97 3.52 3.98 -0.70
C GLY A 97 3.51 5.37 -1.35
N GLN A 98 2.70 6.29 -0.82
CA GLN A 98 2.68 7.70 -1.26
C GLN A 98 4.04 8.34 -0.98
N GLY A 99 4.55 8.19 0.25
CA GLY A 99 5.88 8.66 0.64
C GLY A 99 6.97 8.17 -0.31
N TRP A 100 7.01 6.85 -0.51
CA TRP A 100 7.94 6.19 -1.44
C TRP A 100 7.94 6.81 -2.84
N LEU A 101 6.77 7.14 -3.39
CA LEU A 101 6.64 7.58 -4.77
C LEU A 101 6.68 9.10 -4.96
N THR A 102 6.67 9.91 -3.90
CA THR A 102 6.61 11.39 -4.04
C THR A 102 7.69 12.15 -3.29
N MET A 103 8.19 11.68 -2.15
CA MET A 103 9.06 12.49 -1.28
C MET A 103 10.25 11.75 -0.66
N GLU A 104 10.17 10.43 -0.52
CA GLU A 104 11.21 9.63 0.10
C GLU A 104 12.37 9.38 -0.88
N GLU A 105 13.33 10.29 -0.90
CA GLU A 105 14.52 10.20 -1.76
C GLU A 105 15.78 9.81 -0.98
N VAL A 106 16.45 8.76 -1.46
CA VAL A 106 17.77 8.36 -0.95
C VAL A 106 18.84 8.95 -1.87
N ASN A 107 19.75 9.74 -1.30
CA ASN A 107 20.81 10.38 -2.07
C ASN A 107 22.20 9.88 -1.63
N TRP A 108 23.08 9.67 -2.62
CA TRP A 108 24.48 9.28 -2.43
C TRP A 108 25.41 10.35 -2.99
N ASN A 109 26.56 10.56 -2.36
CA ASN A 109 27.61 11.40 -2.95
C ASN A 109 28.47 10.62 -3.95
N SER A 110 29.40 11.31 -4.63
CA SER A 110 30.29 10.72 -5.63
C SER A 110 31.22 9.61 -5.11
N LYS A 111 31.33 9.44 -3.79
CA LYS A 111 32.12 8.38 -3.14
C LYS A 111 31.25 7.21 -2.65
N GLY A 112 29.96 7.19 -2.99
CA GLY A 112 29.03 6.13 -2.61
C GLY A 112 28.53 6.21 -1.16
N LYS A 113 28.71 7.35 -0.46
CA LYS A 113 28.18 7.53 0.90
C LYS A 113 26.75 8.08 0.85
N ILE A 114 25.85 7.47 1.62
CA ILE A 114 24.47 7.96 1.82
C ILE A 114 24.52 9.32 2.52
N MET A 115 23.79 10.29 1.97
CA MET A 115 23.69 11.66 2.46
C MET A 115 22.40 11.90 3.25
N THR A 116 21.34 11.14 2.98
CA THR A 116 20.03 11.21 3.61
C THR A 116 19.93 10.26 4.80
N VAL A 117 20.62 10.58 5.90
CA VAL A 117 20.81 9.69 7.07
C VAL A 117 19.97 10.07 8.29
N SER A 118 19.09 11.07 8.17
CA SER A 118 18.29 11.60 9.28
C SER A 118 16.91 12.06 8.80
N PRO A 119 15.91 12.19 9.69
CA PRO A 119 14.62 12.79 9.33
C PRO A 119 14.72 14.26 8.84
N SER A 120 15.82 14.95 9.15
CA SER A 120 16.08 16.28 8.59
C SER A 120 16.42 16.23 7.10
N THR A 121 16.92 15.09 6.59
CA THR A 121 17.39 14.93 5.20
C THR A 121 16.60 13.90 4.40
N TYR A 122 15.95 12.93 5.04
CA TYR A 122 15.02 11.96 4.45
C TYR A 122 13.60 12.28 4.91
N LYS A 123 12.70 12.60 3.97
CA LYS A 123 11.36 13.08 4.27
C LYS A 123 10.34 11.98 4.05
N ILE A 124 9.81 11.45 5.16
CA ILE A 124 8.60 10.63 5.16
C ILE A 124 7.35 11.53 5.21
N PRO A 125 6.17 11.01 4.83
CA PRO A 125 4.92 11.76 4.95
C PRO A 125 4.67 12.29 6.36
N ALA A 126 4.42 13.59 6.45
CA ALA A 126 3.93 14.26 7.64
C ALA A 126 2.39 14.30 7.64
N VAL A 127 1.79 14.77 8.74
CA VAL A 127 0.33 14.89 8.88
C VAL A 127 -0.29 15.78 7.80
N SER A 128 0.43 16.81 7.36
CA SER A 128 -0.01 17.71 6.28
C SER A 128 -0.05 17.06 4.90
N ASP A 129 0.66 15.94 4.72
CA ASP A 129 0.78 15.25 3.44
C ASP A 129 -0.32 14.20 3.25
N MET A 130 -1.14 13.98 4.29
CA MET A 130 -2.32 13.11 4.20
C MET A 130 -3.29 13.64 3.12
N PRO A 131 -3.95 12.75 2.37
CA PRO A 131 -5.02 13.17 1.46
C PRO A 131 -6.08 13.98 2.20
N LYS A 132 -6.46 15.17 1.69
CA LYS A 132 -7.45 16.03 2.38
C LYS A 132 -8.80 15.32 2.54
N LYS A 133 -9.17 14.52 1.53
CA LYS A 133 -10.29 13.57 1.59
C LYS A 133 -9.74 12.16 1.41
N PHE A 134 -9.85 11.33 2.44
CA PHE A 134 -9.35 9.96 2.40
C PHE A 134 -10.48 8.97 2.70
N ASN A 135 -11.02 8.36 1.64
CA ASN A 135 -12.11 7.40 1.74
C ASN A 135 -11.55 5.98 1.52
N VAL A 136 -11.71 5.12 2.53
CA VAL A 136 -11.22 3.73 2.46
C VAL A 136 -12.35 2.77 2.77
N GLU A 137 -12.59 1.82 1.87
CA GLU A 137 -13.57 0.76 2.04
C GLU A 137 -12.96 -0.63 1.88
N ILE A 138 -13.40 -1.57 2.73
CA ILE A 138 -13.15 -3.00 2.54
C ILE A 138 -14.24 -3.54 1.62
N PHE A 139 -13.83 -4.29 0.58
CA PHE A 139 -14.74 -4.91 -0.37
C PHE A 139 -15.70 -5.89 0.34
N LYS A 140 -16.97 -5.50 0.45
CA LYS A 140 -17.98 -6.16 1.30
C LYS A 140 -18.28 -7.61 0.88
N GLN A 141 -18.17 -7.93 -0.40
CA GLN A 141 -18.39 -9.27 -0.94
C GLN A 141 -17.10 -10.13 -0.94
N GLY A 142 -16.01 -9.61 -0.37
CA GLY A 142 -14.72 -10.29 -0.29
C GLY A 142 -14.83 -11.59 0.51
N ILE A 143 -14.47 -12.71 -0.13
CA ILE A 143 -14.31 -14.00 0.52
C ILE A 143 -13.12 -14.73 -0.10
N ASN A 144 -12.18 -15.16 0.74
CA ASN A 144 -11.06 -15.94 0.23
C ASN A 144 -11.55 -17.32 -0.25
N LYS A 145 -11.27 -17.66 -1.51
CA LYS A 145 -11.60 -18.97 -2.09
C LYS A 145 -10.83 -20.10 -1.39
N GLU A 146 -9.66 -19.80 -0.85
CA GLU A 146 -8.82 -20.77 -0.15
C GLU A 146 -9.33 -21.07 1.27
N LYS A 147 -8.88 -22.19 1.84
CA LYS A 147 -9.28 -22.64 3.19
C LYS A 147 -8.39 -22.00 4.26
N VAL A 148 -8.51 -20.68 4.41
CA VAL A 148 -7.79 -19.89 5.42
C VAL A 148 -8.68 -19.50 6.59
N VAL A 149 -8.06 -19.07 7.69
CA VAL A 149 -8.75 -18.61 8.90
C VAL A 149 -9.74 -17.50 8.56
N ASN A 150 -10.98 -17.67 9.00
CA ASN A 150 -12.12 -16.78 8.76
C ASN A 150 -12.37 -16.42 7.28
N LYS A 151 -11.76 -17.10 6.29
CA LYS A 151 -11.79 -16.67 4.87
C LYS A 151 -11.25 -15.25 4.64
N ALA A 152 -10.34 -14.80 5.50
CA ALA A 152 -9.66 -13.50 5.38
C ALA A 152 -8.58 -13.50 4.28
N LYS A 153 -8.12 -12.31 3.90
CA LYS A 153 -6.92 -12.11 3.09
C LYS A 153 -5.96 -11.18 3.84
N THR A 154 -4.67 -11.27 3.52
CA THR A 154 -3.66 -10.39 4.10
C THR A 154 -3.79 -8.96 3.58
N THR A 155 -3.57 -7.98 4.46
CA THR A 155 -3.66 -6.55 4.14
C THR A 155 -2.35 -5.81 4.49
N GLY A 156 -1.32 -6.51 5.01
CA GLY A 156 -0.12 -5.84 5.52
C GLY A 156 0.72 -5.14 4.44
N GLU A 157 0.97 -5.80 3.32
CA GLU A 157 1.77 -5.26 2.20
C GLU A 157 0.93 -4.81 1.00
N PRO A 158 -0.16 -5.51 0.60
CA PRO A 158 -0.86 -5.21 -0.66
C PRO A 158 -1.33 -3.75 -0.84
N PRO A 159 -1.82 -3.03 0.19
CA PRO A 159 -2.24 -1.64 0.05
C PRO A 159 -1.13 -0.66 -0.34
N LEU A 160 0.15 -0.96 -0.10
CA LEU A 160 1.27 -0.09 -0.47
C LEU A 160 1.28 0.21 -1.96
N MET A 161 0.98 -0.80 -2.78
CA MET A 161 0.96 -0.68 -4.23
C MET A 161 -0.16 0.22 -4.75
N LEU A 162 -1.20 0.47 -3.94
CA LEU A 162 -2.30 1.35 -4.34
C LEU A 162 -1.83 2.80 -4.52
N ALA A 163 -0.79 3.22 -3.81
CA ALA A 163 -0.23 4.55 -3.93
C ALA A 163 0.40 4.87 -5.29
N MET A 164 0.57 3.86 -6.16
CA MET A 164 0.89 4.11 -7.58
C MET A 164 -0.14 5.05 -8.23
N SER A 165 -1.38 5.08 -7.75
CA SER A 165 -2.39 6.04 -8.21
C SER A 165 -1.96 7.50 -7.99
N VAL A 166 -1.23 7.81 -6.92
CA VAL A 166 -0.69 9.16 -6.65
C VAL A 166 0.33 9.53 -7.73
N PHE A 167 1.30 8.65 -7.99
CA PHE A 167 2.33 8.87 -8.99
C PHE A 167 1.74 9.08 -10.39
N PHE A 168 0.75 8.26 -10.77
CA PHE A 168 0.09 8.40 -12.06
C PHE A 168 -0.82 9.62 -12.13
N ALA A 169 -1.46 10.03 -11.03
CA ALA A 169 -2.22 11.28 -10.99
C ALA A 169 -1.31 12.50 -11.17
N ILE A 170 -0.11 12.50 -10.57
CA ILE A 170 0.91 13.55 -10.80
C ILE A 170 1.32 13.55 -12.28
N LYS A 171 1.58 12.37 -12.85
CA LYS A 171 1.94 12.25 -14.27
C LYS A 171 0.83 12.75 -15.20
N ASP A 172 -0.43 12.47 -14.87
CA ASP A 172 -1.61 12.97 -15.59
C ASP A 172 -1.69 14.51 -15.51
N ALA A 173 -1.52 15.07 -14.31
CA ALA A 173 -1.51 16.52 -14.10
C ALA A 173 -0.42 17.22 -14.94
N ILE A 174 0.79 16.66 -15.01
CA ILE A 174 1.87 17.18 -15.88
C ILE A 174 1.47 17.07 -17.36
N SER A 175 0.87 15.94 -17.77
CA SER A 175 0.44 15.74 -19.16
C SER A 175 -0.64 16.74 -19.58
N SER A 176 -1.53 17.13 -18.66
CA SER A 176 -2.57 18.13 -18.90
C SER A 176 -2.01 19.49 -19.35
N VAL A 177 -0.86 19.92 -18.81
CA VAL A 177 -0.18 21.18 -19.19
C VAL A 177 0.25 21.16 -20.66
N GLY A 178 0.63 19.97 -21.17
CA GLY A 178 0.96 19.75 -22.57
C GLY A 178 -0.23 19.40 -23.46
N ASN A 179 -1.47 19.59 -22.99
CA ASN A 179 -2.70 19.15 -23.66
C ASN A 179 -2.68 17.66 -24.06
N TYR A 180 -2.05 16.82 -23.23
CA TYR A 180 -1.93 15.38 -23.46
C TYR A 180 -1.26 14.98 -24.79
N LYS A 181 -0.52 15.90 -25.43
CA LYS A 181 0.14 15.63 -26.72
C LYS A 181 1.36 14.72 -26.61
N LYS A 182 1.98 14.69 -25.42
CA LYS A 182 3.20 13.92 -25.14
C LYS A 182 3.11 13.31 -23.75
N ILE A 183 3.72 12.14 -23.61
CA ILE A 183 3.86 11.45 -22.33
C ILE A 183 4.97 12.16 -21.54
N PRO A 184 4.71 12.64 -20.31
CA PRO A 184 5.74 13.23 -19.47
C PRO A 184 6.80 12.21 -19.08
N VAL A 185 8.06 12.64 -19.04
CA VAL A 185 9.16 11.88 -18.44
C VAL A 185 9.18 12.20 -16.96
N LEU A 186 8.91 11.22 -16.12
CA LEU A 186 8.86 11.39 -14.66
C LEU A 186 9.37 10.11 -14.02
N ASP A 187 10.42 10.23 -13.22
CA ASP A 187 10.99 9.15 -12.44
C ASP A 187 10.45 9.17 -11.01
N ALA A 188 10.44 8.01 -10.34
CA ALA A 188 10.15 7.91 -8.92
C ALA A 188 11.41 8.14 -8.07
N PRO A 189 11.30 8.77 -6.89
CA PRO A 189 10.13 9.50 -6.39
C PRO A 189 9.85 10.77 -7.22
N ALA A 190 8.58 11.10 -7.44
CA ALA A 190 8.12 12.32 -8.10
C ALA A 190 8.24 13.53 -7.17
N THR A 191 9.48 13.89 -6.83
CA THR A 191 9.79 15.06 -6.01
C THR A 191 9.40 16.36 -6.73
N PRO A 192 9.24 17.49 -6.00
CA PRO A 192 8.96 18.77 -6.63
C PRO A 192 9.96 19.14 -7.74
N GLU A 193 11.25 18.86 -7.53
CA GLU A 193 12.29 19.05 -8.54
C GLU A 193 12.02 18.24 -9.82
N LYS A 194 11.73 16.94 -9.71
CA LYS A 194 11.48 16.06 -10.86
C LYS A 194 10.18 16.43 -11.58
N ILE A 195 9.15 16.86 -10.86
CA ILE A 195 7.91 17.38 -11.44
C ILE A 195 8.21 18.65 -12.26
N LEU A 196 8.94 19.61 -11.68
CA LEU A 196 9.29 20.86 -12.36
C LEU A 196 10.18 20.62 -13.59
N MET A 197 11.16 19.71 -13.49
CA MET A 197 11.99 19.30 -14.63
C MET A 197 11.14 18.69 -15.75
N SER A 198 10.20 17.81 -15.40
CA SER A 198 9.27 17.20 -16.36
C SER A 198 8.42 18.25 -17.08
N LEU A 199 7.88 19.23 -16.35
CA LEU A 199 7.12 20.35 -16.92
C LEU A 199 7.95 21.20 -17.89
N ASN A 200 9.19 21.53 -17.50
CA ASN A 200 10.11 22.30 -18.33
C ASN A 200 10.49 21.57 -19.61
N GLU A 201 10.77 20.27 -19.51
CA GLU A 201 11.06 19.41 -20.65
C GLU A 201 9.86 19.34 -21.61
N LEU A 202 8.65 19.18 -21.08
CA LEU A 202 7.40 19.15 -21.86
C LEU A 202 7.19 20.47 -22.61
N ASN A 203 7.41 21.61 -21.94
CA ASN A 203 7.29 22.95 -22.53
C ASN A 203 8.33 23.18 -23.63
N ASN A 204 9.60 22.82 -23.40
CA ASN A 204 10.66 22.95 -24.42
C ASN A 204 10.36 22.08 -25.65
N ARG A 205 9.85 20.86 -25.45
CA ARG A 205 9.46 19.96 -26.54
C ARG A 205 8.22 20.42 -27.30
N ASN A 206 7.39 21.28 -26.73
CA ASN A 206 6.21 21.83 -27.38
C ASN A 206 6.50 23.14 -28.14
N ASN A 207 7.72 23.68 -28.01
CA ASN A 207 8.13 24.90 -28.70
C ASN A 207 8.89 24.55 -30.01
N PRO A 208 8.25 24.68 -31.19
CA PRO A 208 8.87 24.29 -32.46
C PRO A 208 10.06 25.16 -32.89
N ASN A 209 10.32 26.27 -32.20
CA ASN A 209 11.37 27.25 -32.55
C ASN A 209 12.68 27.10 -31.75
N LYS A 210 12.91 25.98 -31.06
CA LYS A 210 14.07 25.78 -30.15
C LYS A 210 15.06 24.68 -30.57
N ASN A 211 15.01 24.22 -31.82
CA ASN A 211 16.04 23.35 -32.41
C ASN A 211 16.98 24.15 -33.31
#